data_AF-A0A843EPR0-F1
#
_entry.id   AF-A0A843EPR0-F1
#
_cell.length_a   1.000
_cell.length_b   1.000
_cell.length_c   1.000
_cell.angle_alpha   90.00
_cell.angle_beta   90.00
_cell.angle_gamma   90.00
#
_symmetry.space_group_name_H-M   'P 1'
#
loop_
_entity.id
_entity.type
_entity.pdbx_description
1 polymer ?
#
loop_
_entity_poly.entity_id
_entity_poly.type
_entity_poly.pdbx_seq_one_letter_code
_entity_poly.pdbx_strand_id
1 'polypeptide(L)'
;GSTDPMWDAMDYIKENTNEDTVIISWWDFGYLFQFASDHPTSFDGGSQSGDRAYWVGKALTTSDFAQSKGILQMLGTTGSNASELLCNYTGSNVTAVDALDKTLGMSREDAKSTLVKDYNLTESQASAVVKQSHPSNPNNVAFVLSSDMIQKAGWWSYFGSWNFDTLDSINYQYYVAPNYVTIKPNSEGSITIVNESNVLYNAEVKRGSNGTNQTTAQMTAVWANNGSKVNLNGTDYNPLKASNLVAIEDGYLTVNKTLDKTGNYTLYLLSSGDEYTAILMDNELKDSVFTRLFLLGGVGQDTFTISNMQDGVATWTINNGASSSDNADSNA
;
A
#
# COMPACT_ATOMS: atom_id res chain seq x y z
N GLY A 1 -28.65 4.14 16.25
CA GLY A 1 -27.36 3.76 16.82
C GLY A 1 -26.42 3.69 15.66
N SER A 2 -25.42 4.58 15.62
CA SER A 2 -24.39 4.53 14.58
C SER A 2 -23.41 3.44 14.98
N THR A 3 -23.38 2.36 14.22
CA THR A 3 -22.31 1.37 14.31
C THR A 3 -21.02 2.00 13.78
N ASP A 4 -19.88 1.57 14.31
CA ASP A 4 -18.56 2.02 13.90
C ASP A 4 -18.16 1.25 12.63
N PRO A 5 -17.76 1.91 11.52
CA PRO A 5 -17.42 1.22 10.26
C PRO A 5 -16.35 0.14 10.42
N MET A 6 -15.41 0.32 11.35
CA MET A 6 -14.40 -0.69 11.65
C MET A 6 -15.03 -1.89 12.36
N TRP A 7 -15.94 -1.64 13.29
CA TRP A 7 -16.69 -2.70 13.96
C TRP A 7 -17.54 -3.51 12.98
N ASP A 8 -18.26 -2.83 12.08
CA ASP A 8 -19.09 -3.48 11.06
C ASP A 8 -18.25 -4.34 10.10
N ALA A 9 -17.03 -3.91 9.77
CA ALA A 9 -16.10 -4.70 8.98
C ALA A 9 -15.65 -5.97 9.74
N MET A 10 -15.45 -5.90 11.06
CA MET A 10 -15.07 -7.05 11.88
C MET A 10 -16.23 -8.03 12.07
N ASP A 11 -17.44 -7.52 12.29
CA ASP A 11 -18.66 -8.34 12.36
C ASP A 11 -18.89 -9.06 11.01
N TYR A 12 -18.68 -8.37 9.88
CA TYR A 12 -18.70 -9.02 8.57
C TYR A 12 -17.71 -10.18 8.48
N ILE A 13 -16.45 -9.98 8.89
CA ILE A 13 -15.43 -11.05 8.84
C ILE A 13 -15.89 -12.23 9.70
N LYS A 14 -16.32 -11.96 10.93
CA LYS A 14 -16.82 -12.99 11.85
C LYS A 14 -17.94 -13.86 11.26
N GLU A 15 -18.88 -13.22 10.56
CA GLU A 15 -20.07 -13.90 10.04
C GLU A 15 -19.84 -14.55 8.67
N ASN A 16 -18.82 -14.14 7.91
CA ASN A 16 -18.68 -14.48 6.49
C ASN A 16 -17.34 -15.11 6.11
N THR A 17 -16.41 -15.33 7.05
CA THR A 17 -15.13 -16.01 6.78
C THR A 17 -15.00 -17.33 7.54
N ASN A 18 -14.07 -18.17 7.10
CA ASN A 18 -13.79 -19.46 7.73
C ASN A 18 -13.01 -19.28 9.05
N GLU A 19 -13.15 -20.22 9.99
CA GLU A 19 -12.46 -20.18 11.30
C GLU A 19 -10.92 -20.09 11.20
N ASP A 20 -10.32 -20.54 10.10
CA ASP A 20 -8.88 -20.46 9.85
C ASP A 20 -8.42 -19.09 9.31
N THR A 21 -9.35 -18.13 9.16
CA THR A 21 -9.03 -16.80 8.60
C THR A 21 -8.17 -16.00 9.56
N VAL A 22 -7.09 -15.42 9.05
CA VAL A 22 -6.23 -14.50 9.80
C VAL A 22 -6.44 -13.08 9.30
N ILE A 23 -6.72 -12.16 10.22
CA ILE A 23 -6.84 -10.73 9.89
C ILE A 23 -5.44 -10.12 9.87
N ILE A 24 -5.13 -9.40 8.80
CA ILE A 24 -3.89 -8.63 8.67
C ILE A 24 -4.23 -7.20 8.28
N SER A 25 -3.66 -6.25 9.02
CA SER A 25 -3.73 -4.81 8.76
C SER A 25 -2.51 -4.15 9.40
N TRP A 26 -2.44 -2.82 9.35
CA TRP A 26 -1.49 -2.10 10.18
C TRP A 26 -1.87 -2.20 11.67
N TRP A 27 -0.87 -2.26 12.56
CA TRP A 27 -0.98 -2.83 13.92
C TRP A 27 -1.97 -2.14 14.87
N ASP A 28 -2.34 -0.89 14.61
CA ASP A 28 -3.08 -0.04 15.53
C ASP A 28 -4.40 -0.64 16.02
N PHE A 29 -5.02 -1.52 15.23
CA PHE A 29 -6.31 -2.13 15.58
C PHE A 29 -6.23 -3.63 15.88
N GLY A 30 -5.05 -4.25 15.93
CA GLY A 30 -4.97 -5.71 16.01
C GLY A 30 -5.64 -6.33 17.25
N TYR A 31 -5.67 -5.64 18.40
CA TYR A 31 -6.45 -6.09 19.57
C TYR A 31 -7.96 -5.89 19.41
N LEU A 32 -8.38 -4.79 18.78
CA LEU A 32 -9.78 -4.52 18.46
C LEU A 32 -10.30 -5.58 17.48
N PHE A 33 -9.49 -5.96 16.49
CA PHE A 33 -9.82 -6.97 15.49
C PHE A 33 -10.00 -8.34 16.11
N GLN A 34 -9.08 -8.80 16.96
CA GLN A 34 -9.23 -10.07 17.67
C GLN A 34 -10.52 -10.11 18.51
N PHE A 35 -10.80 -9.02 19.25
CA PHE A 35 -11.97 -8.97 20.11
C PHE A 35 -13.30 -8.92 19.34
N ALA A 36 -13.37 -8.13 18.26
CA ALA A 36 -14.60 -7.93 17.50
C ALA A 36 -14.87 -9.09 16.53
N SER A 37 -13.83 -9.61 15.86
CA SER A 37 -14.00 -10.62 14.81
C SER A 37 -13.97 -12.09 15.27
N ASP A 38 -13.48 -12.36 16.49
CA ASP A 38 -13.17 -13.72 16.98
C ASP A 38 -12.15 -14.48 16.11
N HIS A 39 -11.33 -13.76 15.33
CA HIS A 39 -10.26 -14.30 14.51
C HIS A 39 -8.88 -13.82 15.00
N PRO A 40 -7.82 -14.64 14.86
CA PRO A 40 -6.46 -14.22 15.18
C PRO A 40 -5.96 -13.12 14.23
N THR A 41 -5.10 -12.23 14.74
CA THR A 41 -4.37 -11.24 13.93
C THR A 41 -2.90 -11.60 13.81
N SER A 42 -2.33 -11.42 12.61
CA SER A 42 -0.88 -11.63 12.42
C SER A 42 -0.04 -10.46 12.94
N PHE A 43 -0.63 -9.28 13.13
CA PHE A 43 0.08 -8.10 13.63
C PHE A 43 -0.84 -7.23 14.48
N ASP A 44 -0.54 -7.14 15.78
CA ASP A 44 -1.29 -6.37 16.77
C ASP A 44 -0.39 -5.57 17.72
N GLY A 45 -1.01 -4.86 18.66
CA GLY A 45 -0.32 -4.02 19.65
C GLY A 45 0.63 -4.77 20.60
N GLY A 46 0.48 -6.09 20.76
CA GLY A 46 1.36 -6.94 21.57
C GLY A 46 2.38 -7.74 20.76
N SER A 47 2.17 -7.86 19.45
CA SER A 47 3.06 -8.56 18.52
C SER A 47 3.87 -7.60 17.63
N GLN A 48 4.12 -6.37 18.12
CA GLN A 48 4.90 -5.32 17.43
C GLN A 48 6.41 -5.65 17.34
N SER A 49 6.79 -6.89 17.01
CA SER A 49 8.17 -7.19 16.72
C SER A 49 8.59 -6.46 15.43
N GLY A 50 9.86 -6.02 15.37
CA GLY A 50 10.38 -5.30 14.21
C GLY A 50 10.23 -6.06 12.88
N ASP A 51 10.26 -7.40 12.93
CA ASP A 51 10.07 -8.27 11.76
C ASP A 51 8.65 -8.17 11.18
N ARG A 52 7.61 -8.24 12.01
CA ARG A 52 6.22 -8.15 11.52
C ARG A 52 5.87 -6.74 11.02
N ALA A 53 6.41 -5.70 11.68
CA ALA A 53 6.26 -4.32 11.22
C ALA A 53 6.89 -4.12 9.83
N TYR A 54 8.08 -4.68 9.62
CA TYR A 54 8.77 -4.67 8.33
C TYR A 54 7.92 -5.37 7.25
N TRP A 55 7.49 -6.61 7.48
CA TRP A 55 6.78 -7.38 6.46
C TRP A 55 5.40 -6.81 6.12
N VAL A 56 4.60 -6.42 7.11
CA VAL A 56 3.30 -5.78 6.83
C VAL A 56 3.51 -4.45 6.12
N GLY A 57 4.49 -3.65 6.55
CA GLY A 57 4.87 -2.42 5.85
C GLY A 57 5.28 -2.67 4.40
N LYS A 58 6.08 -3.73 4.15
CA LYS A 58 6.53 -4.12 2.82
C LYS A 58 5.36 -4.57 1.94
N ALA A 59 4.43 -5.35 2.49
CA ALA A 59 3.23 -5.80 1.78
C ALA A 59 2.32 -4.62 1.37
N LEU A 60 2.29 -3.55 2.15
CA LEU A 60 1.58 -2.30 1.83
C LEU A 60 2.32 -1.46 0.78
N THR A 61 3.64 -1.37 0.90
CA THR A 61 4.49 -0.43 0.13
C THR A 61 4.90 -0.97 -1.23
N THR A 62 5.11 -2.28 -1.38
CA THR A 62 5.53 -2.88 -2.65
C THR A 62 4.52 -2.63 -3.77
N SER A 63 4.99 -2.52 -5.01
CA SER A 63 4.12 -2.44 -6.19
C SER A 63 3.78 -3.81 -6.78
N ASP A 64 4.42 -4.87 -6.28
CA ASP A 64 4.23 -6.25 -6.70
C ASP A 64 3.17 -6.95 -5.85
N PHE A 65 2.01 -7.22 -6.46
CA PHE A 65 0.92 -7.94 -5.79
C PHE A 65 1.30 -9.39 -5.44
N ALA A 66 2.15 -10.06 -6.21
CA ALA A 66 2.59 -11.41 -5.90
C ALA A 66 3.45 -11.41 -4.63
N GLN A 67 4.37 -10.44 -4.51
CA GLN A 67 5.18 -10.27 -3.31
C GLN A 67 4.30 -9.94 -2.08
N SER A 68 3.36 -9.01 -2.22
CA SER A 68 2.42 -8.68 -1.14
C SER A 68 1.60 -9.90 -0.70
N LYS A 69 1.07 -10.66 -1.67
CA LYS A 69 0.37 -11.93 -1.42
C LYS A 69 1.23 -12.93 -0.64
N GLY A 70 2.46 -13.19 -1.09
CA GLY A 70 3.33 -14.17 -0.44
C GLY A 70 3.72 -13.75 0.98
N ILE A 71 3.98 -12.46 1.21
CA ILE A 71 4.19 -11.92 2.56
C ILE A 71 2.96 -12.19 3.44
N LEU A 72 1.77 -11.82 2.98
CA LEU A 72 0.53 -11.98 3.75
C LEU A 72 0.21 -13.46 4.03
N GLN A 73 0.42 -14.36 3.06
CA GLN A 73 0.20 -15.80 3.23
C GLN A 73 1.21 -16.42 4.19
N MET A 74 2.50 -16.04 4.12
CA MET A 74 3.52 -16.46 5.08
C MET A 74 3.13 -16.02 6.50
N LEU A 75 2.88 -14.74 6.69
CA LEU A 75 2.52 -14.17 7.98
C LEU A 75 1.21 -14.76 8.54
N GLY A 76 0.21 -14.99 7.68
CA GLY A 76 -1.08 -15.56 8.07
C GLY A 76 -1.04 -17.05 8.38
N THR A 77 -0.04 -17.78 7.90
CA THR A 77 0.01 -19.25 8.06
C THR A 77 1.10 -19.71 9.03
N THR A 78 2.32 -19.19 8.88
CA THR A 78 3.50 -19.65 9.63
C THR A 78 4.20 -18.53 10.41
N GLY A 79 3.71 -17.30 10.33
CA GLY A 79 4.26 -16.16 11.04
C GLY A 79 5.70 -15.85 10.60
N SER A 80 6.62 -15.76 11.56
CA SER A 80 8.03 -15.41 11.34
C SER A 80 8.95 -16.63 11.19
N ASN A 81 8.42 -17.85 11.12
CA ASN A 81 9.21 -19.09 11.11
C ASN A 81 10.23 -19.15 9.97
N ALA A 82 9.88 -18.63 8.78
CA ALA A 82 10.78 -18.60 7.64
C ALA A 82 11.98 -17.68 7.88
N SER A 83 11.75 -16.51 8.49
CA SER A 83 12.81 -15.57 8.89
C SER A 83 13.77 -16.23 9.87
N GLU A 84 13.24 -16.87 10.91
CA GLU A 84 14.04 -17.56 11.94
C GLU A 84 14.90 -18.70 11.38
N LEU A 85 14.32 -19.54 10.51
CA LEU A 85 15.06 -20.62 9.86
C LEU A 85 16.19 -20.09 8.97
N LEU A 86 15.92 -19.04 8.18
CA LEU A 86 16.94 -18.42 7.35
C LEU A 86 18.05 -17.81 8.20
N CYS A 87 17.73 -17.07 9.26
CA CYS A 87 18.74 -16.52 10.18
C CYS A 87 19.63 -17.62 10.76
N ASN A 88 19.06 -18.77 11.13
CA ASN A 88 19.82 -19.91 11.65
C ASN A 88 20.73 -20.56 10.59
N TYR A 89 20.27 -20.64 9.34
CA TYR A 89 21.05 -21.26 8.26
C TYR A 89 22.13 -20.34 7.69
N THR A 90 21.88 -19.03 7.64
CA THR A 90 22.82 -18.04 7.06
C THR A 90 23.71 -17.39 8.13
N GLY A 91 23.30 -17.43 9.40
CA GLY A 91 23.94 -16.68 10.49
C GLY A 91 23.74 -15.16 10.41
N SER A 92 22.83 -14.67 9.58
CA SER A 92 22.67 -13.24 9.28
C SER A 92 21.20 -12.86 9.09
N ASN A 93 20.71 -11.93 9.92
CA ASN A 93 19.36 -11.36 9.78
C ASN A 93 19.20 -10.60 8.46
N VAL A 94 20.23 -9.88 8.03
CA VAL A 94 20.20 -9.11 6.77
C VAL A 94 20.05 -10.05 5.57
N THR A 95 20.82 -11.13 5.56
CA THR A 95 20.76 -12.15 4.49
C THR A 95 19.43 -12.89 4.51
N ALA A 96 18.86 -13.15 5.69
CA ALA A 96 17.55 -13.78 5.81
C ALA A 96 16.43 -12.90 5.25
N VAL A 97 16.43 -11.61 5.58
CA VAL A 97 15.44 -10.66 5.06
C VAL A 97 15.59 -10.47 3.55
N ASP A 98 16.82 -10.28 3.05
CA ASP A 98 17.09 -10.16 1.61
C ASP A 98 16.59 -11.41 0.83
N ALA A 99 16.85 -12.61 1.36
CA ALA A 99 16.37 -13.85 0.78
C ALA A 99 14.83 -13.95 0.72
N LEU A 100 14.14 -13.55 1.79
CA LEU A 100 12.68 -13.56 1.80
C LEU A 100 12.09 -12.47 0.91
N ASP A 101 12.62 -11.25 0.95
CA ASP A 101 12.14 -10.14 0.11
C ASP A 101 12.23 -10.53 -1.37
N LYS A 102 13.33 -11.16 -1.76
CA LYS A 102 13.52 -11.64 -3.13
C LYS A 102 12.59 -12.78 -3.52
N THR A 103 12.25 -13.68 -2.59
CA THR A 103 11.57 -14.94 -2.93
C THR A 103 10.07 -14.93 -2.71
N LEU A 104 9.52 -14.09 -1.83
CA LEU A 104 8.09 -14.12 -1.47
C LEU A 104 7.14 -13.72 -2.62
N GLY A 105 7.64 -13.15 -3.71
CA GLY A 105 6.85 -12.93 -4.94
C GLY A 105 6.96 -14.05 -5.98
N MET A 106 7.76 -15.08 -5.73
CA MET A 106 8.08 -16.14 -6.69
C MET A 106 7.19 -17.38 -6.52
N SER A 107 7.22 -18.28 -7.52
CA SER A 107 6.70 -19.63 -7.36
C SER A 107 7.47 -20.39 -6.29
N ARG A 108 6.88 -21.47 -5.75
CA ARG A 108 7.52 -22.32 -4.74
C ARG A 108 8.84 -22.89 -5.25
N GLU A 109 8.88 -23.32 -6.51
CA GLU A 109 10.02 -23.91 -7.20
C GLU A 109 11.12 -22.87 -7.43
N ASP A 110 10.75 -21.68 -7.92
CA ASP A 110 11.71 -20.60 -8.20
C ASP A 110 12.30 -20.04 -6.90
N ALA A 111 11.49 -19.89 -5.86
CA ALA A 111 11.94 -19.50 -4.53
C ALA A 111 12.99 -20.50 -4.01
N LYS A 112 12.70 -21.80 -4.10
CA LYS A 112 13.65 -22.85 -3.70
C LYS A 112 14.94 -22.79 -4.50
N SER A 113 14.85 -22.66 -5.83
CA SER A 113 16.00 -22.56 -6.72
C SER A 113 16.86 -21.33 -6.39
N THR A 114 16.24 -20.18 -6.14
CA THR A 114 16.91 -18.94 -5.72
C THR A 114 17.64 -19.11 -4.39
N LEU A 115 17.01 -19.72 -3.39
CA LEU A 115 17.66 -19.97 -2.08
C LEU A 115 18.90 -20.85 -2.19
N VAL A 116 18.88 -21.86 -3.05
CA VAL A 116 20.05 -22.74 -3.27
C VAL A 116 21.16 -21.99 -4.01
N LYS A 117 20.83 -21.31 -5.12
CA LYS A 117 21.81 -20.71 -6.02
C LYS A 117 22.43 -19.43 -5.47
N ASP A 118 21.62 -18.55 -4.90
CA ASP A 118 22.03 -17.19 -4.59
C ASP A 118 22.43 -17.05 -3.10
N TYR A 119 21.87 -17.91 -2.23
CA TYR A 119 22.10 -17.87 -0.79
C TYR A 119 22.88 -19.08 -0.25
N ASN A 120 23.33 -19.97 -1.13
CA ASN A 120 24.14 -21.16 -0.81
C ASN A 120 23.49 -22.11 0.22
N LEU A 121 22.15 -22.15 0.28
CA LEU A 121 21.45 -23.15 1.08
C LEU A 121 21.57 -24.53 0.43
N THR A 122 21.66 -25.57 1.25
CA THR A 122 21.45 -26.94 0.76
C THR A 122 20.00 -27.13 0.29
N GLU A 123 19.77 -28.09 -0.60
CA GLU A 123 18.43 -28.49 -1.05
C GLU A 123 17.44 -28.74 0.10
N SER A 124 17.92 -29.36 1.19
CA SER A 124 17.13 -29.63 2.39
C SER A 124 16.77 -28.35 3.14
N GLN A 125 17.74 -27.45 3.35
CA GLN A 125 17.51 -26.16 3.98
C GLN A 125 16.54 -25.29 3.18
N ALA A 126 16.74 -25.18 1.86
CA ALA A 126 15.85 -24.43 0.98
C ALA A 126 14.43 -25.01 1.02
N SER A 127 14.27 -26.34 1.00
CA SER A 127 12.96 -26.98 1.11
C SER A 127 12.29 -26.70 2.46
N ALA A 128 13.06 -26.66 3.55
CA ALA A 128 12.55 -26.35 4.89
C ALA A 128 12.07 -24.89 4.99
N VAL A 129 12.83 -23.94 4.43
CA VAL A 129 12.46 -22.52 4.39
C VAL A 129 11.20 -22.33 3.54
N VAL A 130 11.17 -22.88 2.33
CA VAL A 130 10.01 -22.75 1.42
C VAL A 130 8.75 -23.38 1.99
N LYS A 131 8.86 -24.43 2.80
CA LYS A 131 7.71 -24.97 3.55
C LYS A 131 7.07 -23.95 4.49
N GLN A 132 7.86 -23.02 5.04
CA GLN A 132 7.36 -21.95 5.91
C GLN A 132 6.93 -20.71 5.11
N SER A 133 7.72 -20.26 4.14
CA SER A 133 7.45 -19.02 3.39
C SER A 133 6.39 -19.16 2.30
N HIS A 134 6.22 -20.37 1.74
CA HIS A 134 5.26 -20.66 0.68
C HIS A 134 4.41 -21.86 1.11
N PRO A 135 3.50 -21.73 2.09
CA PRO A 135 2.70 -22.85 2.58
C PRO A 135 1.85 -23.45 1.45
N SER A 136 1.80 -24.79 1.34
CA SER A 136 1.02 -25.49 0.30
C SER A 136 -0.49 -25.45 0.56
N ASN A 137 -0.89 -25.19 1.80
CA ASN A 137 -2.26 -24.96 2.21
C ASN A 137 -2.27 -23.70 3.11
N PRO A 138 -2.21 -22.50 2.51
CA PRO A 138 -2.21 -21.26 3.28
C PRO A 138 -3.54 -21.10 4.03
N ASN A 139 -3.49 -20.51 5.21
CA ASN A 139 -4.69 -20.03 5.89
C ASN A 139 -5.38 -18.95 5.04
N ASN A 140 -6.70 -18.80 5.22
CA ASN A 140 -7.40 -17.66 4.64
C ASN A 140 -6.87 -16.35 5.25
N VAL A 141 -6.80 -15.28 4.45
CA VAL A 141 -6.35 -13.96 4.92
C VAL A 141 -7.42 -12.93 4.61
N ALA A 142 -7.84 -12.20 5.64
CA ALA A 142 -8.62 -10.98 5.52
C ALA A 142 -7.67 -9.78 5.67
N PHE A 143 -7.30 -9.17 4.54
CA PHE A 143 -6.43 -8.00 4.49
C PHE A 143 -7.25 -6.72 4.58
N VAL A 144 -7.18 -6.05 5.73
CA VAL A 144 -8.03 -4.90 6.06
C VAL A 144 -7.24 -3.62 5.83
N LEU A 145 -7.76 -2.75 4.95
CA LEU A 145 -7.20 -1.45 4.62
C LEU A 145 -8.18 -0.35 5.04
N SER A 146 -7.71 0.66 5.74
CA SER A 146 -8.57 1.71 6.28
C SER A 146 -8.04 3.12 6.03
N SER A 147 -8.94 4.11 6.11
CA SER A 147 -8.66 5.51 5.81
C SER A 147 -7.63 6.14 6.75
N ASP A 148 -7.55 5.68 8.01
CA ASP A 148 -6.53 6.16 8.96
C ASP A 148 -5.11 5.74 8.55
N MET A 149 -4.96 4.66 7.77
CA MET A 149 -3.66 4.22 7.28
C MET A 149 -3.03 5.24 6.32
N ILE A 150 -3.82 6.12 5.70
CA ILE A 150 -3.31 7.24 4.90
C ILE A 150 -2.44 8.16 5.76
N GLN A 151 -2.90 8.52 6.97
CA GLN A 151 -2.17 9.40 7.89
C GLN A 151 -0.97 8.68 8.54
N LYS A 152 -1.00 7.34 8.55
CA LYS A 152 0.07 6.49 9.11
C LYS A 152 1.09 6.04 8.07
N ALA A 153 0.97 6.52 6.83
CA ALA A 153 1.85 6.13 5.73
C ALA A 153 3.32 6.28 6.02
N GLY A 154 3.70 7.37 6.72
CA GLY A 154 5.09 7.56 7.13
C GLY A 154 5.63 6.34 7.86
N TRP A 155 4.89 5.81 8.83
CA TRP A 155 5.35 4.68 9.65
C TRP A 155 5.37 3.36 8.89
N TRP A 156 4.27 2.99 8.24
CA TRP A 156 4.25 1.69 7.57
C TRP A 156 5.19 1.64 6.38
N SER A 157 5.43 2.76 5.71
CA SER A 157 6.41 2.82 4.65
C SER A 157 7.84 2.84 5.19
N TYR A 158 8.10 3.53 6.31
CA TYR A 158 9.40 3.52 6.97
C TYR A 158 9.83 2.11 7.39
N PHE A 159 8.91 1.33 7.95
CA PHE A 159 9.23 -0.07 8.23
C PHE A 159 9.34 -0.88 6.94
N GLY A 160 8.40 -0.73 6.00
CA GLY A 160 8.40 -1.49 4.74
C GLY A 160 9.54 -1.19 3.78
N SER A 161 10.20 -0.06 3.94
CA SER A 161 11.32 0.41 3.11
C SER A 161 12.63 0.48 3.89
N TRP A 162 12.76 -0.26 5.00
CA TRP A 162 14.01 -0.31 5.75
C TRP A 162 15.15 -0.84 4.88
N ASN A 163 16.24 -0.08 4.79
CA ASN A 163 17.46 -0.48 4.11
C ASN A 163 18.44 -1.07 5.13
N PHE A 164 18.69 -2.37 5.01
CA PHE A 164 19.54 -3.11 5.93
C PHE A 164 21.05 -2.89 5.71
N ASP A 165 21.45 -2.34 4.56
CA ASP A 165 22.85 -1.98 4.28
C ASP A 165 23.20 -0.61 4.90
N THR A 166 22.32 0.38 4.75
CA THR A 166 22.54 1.75 5.25
C THR A 166 22.01 1.95 6.67
N LEU A 167 21.20 1.03 7.19
CA LEU A 167 20.56 1.09 8.51
C LEU A 167 19.66 2.32 8.68
N ASP A 168 19.00 2.73 7.60
CA ASP A 168 18.07 3.84 7.57
C ASP A 168 16.81 3.49 6.76
N SER A 169 15.84 4.41 6.78
CA SER A 169 14.66 4.33 5.95
C SER A 169 14.07 5.70 5.69
N ILE A 170 13.09 5.74 4.79
CA ILE A 170 12.41 6.94 4.33
C ILE A 170 10.93 6.82 4.68
N ASN A 171 10.39 7.87 5.30
CA ASN A 171 8.96 8.02 5.51
C ASN A 171 8.35 8.58 4.23
N TYR A 172 7.38 7.87 3.65
CA TYR A 172 6.58 8.33 2.53
C TYR A 172 5.18 8.66 3.04
N GLN A 173 4.56 9.68 2.48
CA GLN A 173 3.31 10.25 3.00
C GLN A 173 2.29 10.51 1.90
N TYR A 174 1.04 10.57 2.34
CA TYR A 174 -0.07 11.14 1.56
C TYR A 174 -0.49 12.46 2.21
N TYR A 175 -0.77 13.44 1.38
CA TYR A 175 -1.44 14.67 1.75
C TYR A 175 -2.78 14.70 1.04
N VAL A 176 -3.86 14.61 1.81
CA VAL A 176 -5.23 14.61 1.29
C VAL A 176 -5.83 15.99 1.48
N ALA A 177 -6.38 16.55 0.40
CA ALA A 177 -7.08 17.82 0.49
C ALA A 177 -8.29 17.68 1.45
N PRO A 178 -8.46 18.60 2.42
CA PRO A 178 -9.52 18.49 3.42
C PRO A 178 -10.91 18.84 2.87
N ASN A 179 -11.00 19.44 1.69
CA ASN A 179 -12.23 19.94 1.10
C ASN A 179 -12.33 19.60 -0.38
N TYR A 180 -13.57 19.51 -0.86
CA TYR A 180 -13.88 19.49 -2.29
C TYR A 180 -13.98 20.92 -2.83
N VAL A 181 -13.66 21.08 -4.12
CA VAL A 181 -13.76 22.35 -4.85
C VAL A 181 -14.56 22.11 -6.13
N THR A 182 -15.59 22.93 -6.36
CA THR A 182 -16.34 22.90 -7.62
C THR A 182 -15.49 23.44 -8.78
N ILE A 183 -15.17 22.60 -9.76
CA ILE A 183 -14.44 22.96 -10.97
C ILE A 183 -15.23 22.49 -12.18
N LYS A 184 -15.89 23.41 -12.90
CA LYS A 184 -16.72 23.10 -14.07
C LYS A 184 -15.88 22.75 -15.30
N PRO A 185 -16.43 22.04 -16.31
CA PRO A 185 -15.71 21.78 -17.56
C PRO A 185 -15.19 23.06 -18.21
N ASN A 186 -13.96 23.04 -18.69
CA ASN A 186 -13.26 24.20 -19.29
C ASN A 186 -13.09 25.39 -18.32
N SER A 187 -12.93 25.13 -17.02
CA SER A 187 -12.65 26.15 -16.01
C SER A 187 -11.43 25.79 -15.16
N GLU A 188 -10.99 26.74 -14.33
CA GLU A 188 -9.85 26.60 -13.44
C GLU A 188 -10.30 26.62 -11.98
N GLY A 189 -9.56 25.93 -11.12
CA GLY A 189 -9.81 25.90 -9.69
C GLY A 189 -8.52 25.61 -8.93
N SER A 190 -8.50 25.98 -7.65
CA SER A 190 -7.34 25.78 -6.77
C SER A 190 -7.78 24.95 -5.57
N ILE A 191 -7.14 23.80 -5.38
CA ILE A 191 -7.42 22.88 -4.27
C ILE A 191 -6.26 22.96 -3.29
N THR A 192 -6.49 23.50 -2.08
CA THR A 192 -5.48 23.50 -1.02
C THR A 192 -5.31 22.10 -0.46
N ILE A 193 -4.11 21.54 -0.58
CA ILE A 193 -3.77 20.21 -0.07
C ILE A 193 -3.17 20.32 1.34
N VAL A 194 -2.24 21.25 1.52
CA VAL A 194 -1.54 21.46 2.80
C VAL A 194 -1.56 22.95 3.15
N ASN A 195 -1.75 23.25 4.43
CA ASN A 195 -1.60 24.58 5.00
C ASN A 195 -0.67 24.50 6.20
N GLU A 196 0.57 24.95 6.02
CA GLU A 196 1.59 24.89 7.06
C GLU A 196 2.37 26.19 7.12
N SER A 197 2.62 26.69 8.33
CA SER A 197 3.46 27.88 8.55
C SER A 197 3.07 29.09 7.69
N ASN A 198 1.76 29.32 7.51
CA ASN A 198 1.19 30.39 6.68
C ASN A 198 1.48 30.27 5.17
N VAL A 199 1.88 29.08 4.71
CA VAL A 199 2.03 28.72 3.30
C VAL A 199 0.93 27.73 2.90
N LEU A 200 0.22 28.06 1.82
CA LEU A 200 -0.73 27.16 1.18
C LEU A 200 -0.04 26.43 0.03
N TYR A 201 -0.13 25.11 0.04
CA TYR A 201 0.29 24.26 -1.06
C TYR A 201 -0.94 23.81 -1.83
N ASN A 202 -1.11 24.33 -3.03
CA ASN A 202 -2.32 24.14 -3.83
C ASN A 202 -2.04 23.29 -5.07
N ALA A 203 -2.99 22.44 -5.44
CA ALA A 203 -3.12 21.95 -6.79
C ALA A 203 -3.92 22.97 -7.61
N GLU A 204 -3.24 23.66 -8.52
CA GLU A 204 -3.88 24.54 -9.51
C GLU A 204 -4.35 23.71 -10.69
N VAL A 205 -5.66 23.52 -10.81
CA VAL A 205 -6.30 22.63 -11.79
C VAL A 205 -6.87 23.47 -12.94
N LYS A 206 -6.62 23.03 -14.17
CA LYS A 206 -7.35 23.48 -15.37
C LYS A 206 -8.11 22.28 -15.91
N ARG A 207 -9.42 22.23 -15.69
CA ARG A 207 -10.27 21.12 -16.13
C ARG A 207 -10.52 21.22 -17.62
N GLY A 208 -10.33 20.11 -18.31
CA GLY A 208 -10.66 19.99 -19.73
C GLY A 208 -12.17 19.99 -19.98
N SER A 209 -12.55 19.67 -21.22
CA SER A 209 -13.93 19.27 -21.51
C SER A 209 -14.24 17.93 -20.83
N ASN A 210 -15.50 17.69 -20.49
CA ASN A 210 -15.91 16.49 -19.75
C ASN A 210 -15.55 15.20 -20.50
N GLY A 211 -15.00 14.21 -19.78
CA GLY A 211 -14.59 12.92 -20.35
C GLY A 211 -13.40 12.99 -21.32
N THR A 212 -12.59 14.06 -21.27
CA THR A 212 -11.38 14.21 -22.10
C THR A 212 -10.10 14.09 -21.26
N ASN A 213 -8.99 13.79 -21.90
CA ASN A 213 -7.67 13.74 -21.27
C ASN A 213 -6.97 15.12 -21.16
N GLN A 214 -7.74 16.21 -21.26
CA GLN A 214 -7.21 17.57 -21.35
C GLN A 214 -6.98 18.22 -19.97
N THR A 215 -7.49 17.62 -18.89
CA THR A 215 -7.29 18.13 -17.53
C THR A 215 -5.78 18.22 -17.21
N THR A 216 -5.38 19.35 -16.65
CA THR A 216 -4.01 19.61 -16.21
C THR A 216 -4.02 20.11 -14.77
N ALA A 217 -2.94 19.85 -14.05
CA ALA A 217 -2.71 20.48 -12.76
C ALA A 217 -1.22 20.59 -12.45
N GLN A 218 -0.89 21.54 -11.58
CA GLN A 218 0.45 21.76 -11.07
C GLN A 218 0.39 22.18 -9.60
N MET A 219 1.41 21.82 -8.84
CA MET A 219 1.53 22.26 -7.46
C MET A 219 2.11 23.67 -7.38
N THR A 220 1.53 24.52 -6.54
CA THR A 220 2.03 25.86 -6.20
C THR A 220 2.20 25.99 -4.70
N ALA A 221 3.08 26.91 -4.28
CA ALA A 221 3.22 27.33 -2.90
C ALA A 221 3.04 28.85 -2.83
N VAL A 222 2.07 29.29 -2.04
CA VAL A 222 1.72 30.71 -1.91
C VAL A 222 1.53 31.11 -0.46
N TRP A 223 1.78 32.37 -0.13
CA TRP A 223 1.49 32.89 1.22
C TRP A 223 -0.02 32.99 1.44
N ALA A 224 -0.51 32.48 2.56
CA ALA A 224 -1.95 32.46 2.86
C ALA A 224 -2.54 33.88 3.04
N ASN A 225 -1.73 34.87 3.40
CA ASN A 225 -2.19 36.23 3.67
C ASN A 225 -2.42 37.09 2.42
N ASN A 226 -1.76 36.79 1.30
CA ASN A 226 -1.80 37.63 0.09
C ASN A 226 -1.80 36.86 -1.24
N GLY A 227 -1.67 35.52 -1.20
CA GLY A 227 -1.66 34.66 -2.38
C GLY A 227 -0.42 34.80 -3.28
N SER A 228 0.60 35.54 -2.86
CA SER A 228 1.83 35.66 -3.65
C SER A 228 2.68 34.40 -3.54
N LYS A 229 3.38 34.06 -4.61
CA LYS A 229 4.30 32.91 -4.64
C LYS A 229 5.34 33.02 -3.53
N VAL A 230 5.63 31.90 -2.87
CA VAL A 230 6.73 31.84 -1.92
C VAL A 230 8.05 31.86 -2.69
N ASN A 231 8.91 32.82 -2.36
CA ASN A 231 10.24 32.95 -2.94
C ASN A 231 11.28 32.96 -1.81
N LEU A 232 12.28 32.10 -1.91
CA LEU A 232 13.41 32.04 -0.98
C LEU A 232 14.69 32.36 -1.76
N ASN A 233 15.38 33.42 -1.36
CA ASN A 233 16.65 33.85 -1.96
C ASN A 233 16.59 34.04 -3.49
N GLY A 234 15.49 34.58 -4.02
CA GLY A 234 15.31 34.82 -5.46
C GLY A 234 14.79 33.61 -6.24
N THR A 235 14.55 32.46 -5.60
CA THR A 235 14.06 31.24 -6.26
C THR A 235 12.66 30.88 -5.80
N ASP A 236 11.78 30.51 -6.74
CA ASP A 236 10.45 29.98 -6.44
C ASP A 236 10.59 28.75 -5.53
N TYR A 237 10.05 28.85 -4.32
CA TYR A 237 10.10 27.77 -3.34
C TYR A 237 8.83 26.95 -3.43
N ASN A 238 8.97 25.71 -3.88
CA ASN A 238 7.93 24.69 -3.78
C ASN A 238 8.59 23.33 -3.51
N PRO A 239 8.59 22.83 -2.26
CA PRO A 239 9.10 21.51 -1.92
C PRO A 239 8.16 20.37 -2.36
N LEU A 240 6.88 20.67 -2.59
CA LEU A 240 5.84 19.69 -2.93
C LEU A 240 5.56 19.62 -4.43
N LYS A 241 6.62 19.64 -5.25
CA LYS A 241 6.48 19.57 -6.72
C LYS A 241 6.01 18.19 -7.17
N ALA A 242 4.94 18.18 -7.95
CA ALA A 242 4.44 16.97 -8.60
C ALA A 242 5.20 16.66 -9.89
N SER A 243 5.72 15.44 -10.02
CA SER A 243 6.30 14.91 -11.26
C SER A 243 5.32 14.09 -12.08
N ASN A 244 4.20 13.68 -11.49
CA ASN A 244 3.15 12.94 -12.18
C ASN A 244 1.78 13.53 -11.86
N LEU A 245 0.88 13.47 -12.84
CA LEU A 245 -0.54 13.75 -12.69
C LEU A 245 -1.34 12.52 -13.10
N VAL A 246 -2.19 12.07 -12.18
CA VAL A 246 -3.25 11.11 -12.45
C VAL A 246 -4.57 11.82 -12.19
N ALA A 247 -5.50 11.78 -13.15
CA ALA A 247 -6.85 12.29 -12.96
C ALA A 247 -7.85 11.15 -13.17
N ILE A 248 -8.69 10.93 -12.17
CA ILE A 248 -9.80 9.99 -12.18
C ILE A 248 -11.06 10.81 -12.04
N GLU A 249 -11.79 10.95 -13.14
CA GLU A 249 -12.98 11.78 -13.21
C GLU A 249 -14.19 10.86 -13.35
N ASP A 250 -15.14 10.94 -12.42
CA ASP A 250 -16.31 10.06 -12.36
C ASP A 250 -15.96 8.57 -12.35
N GLY A 251 -14.86 8.22 -11.68
CA GLY A 251 -14.36 6.84 -11.59
C GLY A 251 -13.57 6.36 -12.82
N TYR A 252 -13.42 7.18 -13.85
CA TYR A 252 -12.66 6.84 -15.05
C TYR A 252 -11.29 7.52 -15.05
N LEU A 253 -10.24 6.75 -15.32
CA LEU A 253 -8.91 7.30 -15.56
C LEU A 253 -8.91 8.15 -16.85
N THR A 254 -8.90 9.48 -16.71
CA THR A 254 -8.87 10.41 -17.86
C THR A 254 -7.48 10.94 -18.16
N VAL A 255 -6.61 11.04 -17.14
CA VAL A 255 -5.22 11.49 -17.31
C VAL A 255 -4.28 10.58 -16.54
N ASN A 256 -3.19 10.18 -17.18
CA ASN A 256 -2.01 9.58 -16.54
C ASN A 256 -0.78 10.06 -17.29
N LYS A 257 -0.10 11.09 -16.77
CA LYS A 257 1.03 11.72 -17.46
C LYS A 257 2.13 12.16 -16.52
N THR A 258 3.36 12.09 -17.00
CA THR A 258 4.50 12.74 -16.38
C THR A 258 4.44 14.25 -16.65
N LEU A 259 4.65 15.05 -15.59
CA LEU A 259 4.78 16.50 -15.61
C LEU A 259 6.27 16.87 -15.71
N ASP A 260 6.90 17.13 -14.57
CA ASP A 260 8.32 17.48 -14.42
C ASP A 260 9.06 16.35 -13.71
N LYS A 261 10.05 15.73 -14.36
CA LYS A 261 10.82 14.61 -13.79
C LYS A 261 11.62 14.95 -12.52
N THR A 262 11.73 16.23 -12.16
CA THR A 262 12.43 16.68 -10.95
C THR A 262 11.54 16.76 -9.71
N GLY A 263 10.22 16.55 -9.84
CA GLY A 263 9.30 16.49 -8.71
C GLY A 263 9.36 15.16 -7.94
N ASN A 264 9.16 15.21 -6.63
CA ASN A 264 9.18 14.03 -5.76
C ASN A 264 7.78 13.44 -5.51
N TYR A 265 6.74 14.09 -6.01
CA TYR A 265 5.36 13.73 -5.70
C TYR A 265 4.54 13.36 -6.93
N THR A 266 3.52 12.53 -6.72
CA THR A 266 2.45 12.27 -7.66
C THR A 266 1.17 12.94 -7.18
N LEU A 267 0.55 13.74 -8.05
CA LEU A 267 -0.73 14.38 -7.79
C LEU A 267 -1.87 13.55 -8.39
N TYR A 268 -2.78 13.09 -7.54
CA TYR A 268 -4.05 12.48 -7.92
C TYR A 268 -5.14 13.54 -7.83
N LEU A 269 -5.90 13.71 -8.91
CA LEU A 269 -7.15 14.44 -8.92
C LEU A 269 -8.30 13.45 -9.00
N LEU A 270 -9.25 13.58 -8.09
CA LEU A 270 -10.44 12.73 -8.02
C LEU A 270 -11.65 13.63 -8.17
N SER A 271 -12.61 13.26 -9.03
CA SER A 271 -13.86 14.02 -9.14
C SER A 271 -15.11 13.15 -9.15
N SER A 272 -16.20 13.74 -8.63
CA SER A 272 -17.57 13.28 -8.83
C SER A 272 -18.40 14.46 -9.34
N GLY A 273 -18.79 14.41 -10.60
CA GLY A 273 -19.39 15.51 -11.33
C GLY A 273 -18.46 16.72 -11.44
N ASP A 274 -18.85 17.82 -10.80
CA ASP A 274 -18.08 19.06 -10.76
C ASP A 274 -17.24 19.21 -9.49
N GLU A 275 -17.39 18.32 -8.52
CA GLU A 275 -16.64 18.39 -7.26
C GLU A 275 -15.31 17.66 -7.39
N TYR A 276 -14.21 18.38 -7.20
CA TYR A 276 -12.85 17.86 -7.25
C TYR A 276 -12.21 17.84 -5.87
N THR A 277 -11.44 16.80 -5.59
CA THR A 277 -10.47 16.75 -4.50
C THR A 277 -9.11 16.31 -5.04
N ALA A 278 -8.08 16.41 -4.21
CA ALA A 278 -6.73 16.05 -4.57
C ALA A 278 -6.04 15.23 -3.47
N ILE A 279 -5.20 14.29 -3.89
CA ILE A 279 -4.25 13.58 -3.04
C ILE A 279 -2.87 13.80 -3.64
N LEU A 280 -1.94 14.35 -2.86
CA LEU A 280 -0.53 14.39 -3.20
C LEU A 280 0.18 13.28 -2.43
N MET A 281 1.05 12.51 -3.07
CA MET A 281 1.79 11.43 -2.42
C MET A 281 3.22 11.36 -2.92
N ASP A 282 4.15 10.88 -2.11
CA ASP A 282 5.49 10.56 -2.60
C ASP A 282 5.40 9.58 -3.79
N ASN A 283 6.29 9.74 -4.77
CA ASN A 283 6.25 8.95 -6.01
C ASN A 283 6.30 7.45 -5.77
N GLU A 284 7.00 7.04 -4.71
CA GLU A 284 7.19 5.66 -4.28
C GLU A 284 5.87 5.00 -3.85
N LEU A 285 4.88 5.79 -3.42
CA LEU A 285 3.58 5.30 -3.01
C LEU A 285 2.58 5.17 -4.16
N LYS A 286 2.85 5.80 -5.30
CA LYS A 286 1.93 5.86 -6.45
C LYS A 286 1.42 4.47 -6.86
N ASP A 287 2.34 3.52 -6.97
CA ASP A 287 2.04 2.17 -7.46
C ASP A 287 2.05 1.13 -6.33
N SER A 288 2.11 1.56 -5.07
CA SER A 288 2.06 0.67 -3.91
C SER A 288 0.76 -0.13 -3.86
N VAL A 289 0.80 -1.34 -3.31
CA VAL A 289 -0.37 -2.20 -3.10
C VAL A 289 -1.45 -1.45 -2.31
N PHE A 290 -1.07 -0.68 -1.28
CA PHE A 290 -2.02 0.14 -0.53
C PHE A 290 -2.76 1.12 -1.44
N THR A 291 -2.04 1.94 -2.22
CA THR A 291 -2.68 2.89 -3.16
C THR A 291 -3.57 2.17 -4.16
N ARG A 292 -3.06 1.10 -4.76
CA ARG A 292 -3.77 0.39 -5.83
C ARG A 292 -5.01 -0.34 -5.34
N LEU A 293 -5.02 -0.87 -4.12
CA LEU A 293 -6.19 -1.52 -3.54
C LEU A 293 -7.14 -0.48 -2.91
N PHE A 294 -6.65 0.35 -1.99
CA PHE A 294 -7.50 1.22 -1.18
C PHE A 294 -8.00 2.47 -1.93
N LEU A 295 -7.11 3.17 -2.65
CA LEU A 295 -7.48 4.40 -3.35
C LEU A 295 -8.04 4.14 -4.75
N LEU A 296 -7.57 3.08 -5.41
CA LEU A 296 -7.93 2.76 -6.81
C LEU A 296 -8.85 1.55 -6.96
N GLY A 297 -9.33 0.97 -5.86
CA GLY A 297 -10.30 -0.12 -5.88
C GLY A 297 -9.80 -1.42 -6.51
N GLY A 298 -8.49 -1.64 -6.57
CA GLY A 298 -7.88 -2.89 -7.04
C GLY A 298 -8.06 -3.15 -8.54
N VAL A 299 -8.20 -2.11 -9.37
CA VAL A 299 -8.34 -2.26 -10.82
C VAL A 299 -7.06 -2.84 -11.46
N GLY A 300 -7.24 -3.81 -12.37
CA GLY A 300 -6.14 -4.35 -13.18
C GLY A 300 -5.30 -5.42 -12.50
N GLN A 301 -5.85 -6.10 -11.50
CA GLN A 301 -5.26 -7.25 -10.82
C GLN A 301 -6.35 -8.25 -10.41
N ASP A 302 -5.96 -9.49 -10.15
CA ASP A 302 -6.83 -10.59 -9.75
C ASP A 302 -6.36 -11.31 -8.47
N THR A 303 -5.26 -10.82 -7.87
CA THR A 303 -4.62 -11.35 -6.66
C THR A 303 -5.45 -11.12 -5.41
N PHE A 304 -6.12 -9.97 -5.30
CA PHE A 304 -6.94 -9.56 -4.17
C PHE A 304 -8.37 -9.28 -4.65
N THR A 305 -9.34 -9.84 -3.96
CA THR A 305 -10.77 -9.59 -4.20
C THR A 305 -11.34 -8.81 -3.04
N ILE A 306 -12.05 -7.72 -3.33
CA ILE A 306 -12.76 -6.97 -2.29
C ILE A 306 -13.93 -7.83 -1.79
N SER A 307 -13.97 -8.08 -0.49
CA SER A 307 -14.99 -8.90 0.18
C SER A 307 -16.02 -8.05 0.92
N ASN A 308 -15.58 -6.93 1.50
CA ASN A 308 -16.46 -5.98 2.16
C ASN A 308 -15.91 -4.56 2.04
N MET A 309 -16.82 -3.59 2.02
CA MET A 309 -16.50 -2.16 2.01
C MET A 309 -17.46 -1.45 2.97
N GLN A 310 -16.92 -0.87 4.02
CA GLN A 310 -17.58 0.09 4.91
C GLN A 310 -17.01 1.48 4.64
N ASP A 311 -17.64 2.52 5.22
CA ASP A 311 -17.12 3.88 5.09
C ASP A 311 -15.68 3.97 5.64
N GLY A 312 -14.71 4.17 4.74
CA GLY A 312 -13.30 4.25 5.06
C GLY A 312 -12.64 2.93 5.48
N VAL A 313 -13.25 1.75 5.28
CA VAL A 313 -12.66 0.43 5.61
C VAL A 313 -12.95 -0.58 4.50
N ALA A 314 -11.91 -1.16 3.91
CA ALA A 314 -12.00 -2.16 2.86
C ALA A 314 -11.37 -3.48 3.32
N THR A 315 -12.11 -4.58 3.23
CA THR A 315 -11.61 -5.93 3.54
C THR A 315 -11.36 -6.69 2.24
N TRP A 316 -10.14 -7.17 2.05
CA TRP A 316 -9.69 -7.90 0.87
C TRP A 316 -9.37 -9.36 1.20
N THR A 317 -9.76 -10.28 0.32
CA THR A 317 -9.38 -11.69 0.40
C THR A 317 -8.36 -12.01 -0.69
N ILE A 318 -7.38 -12.86 -0.38
CA ILE A 318 -6.39 -13.33 -1.36
C ILE A 318 -7.03 -14.40 -2.26
N ASN A 319 -6.91 -14.22 -3.57
CA ASN A 319 -7.27 -15.23 -4.55
C ASN A 319 -6.12 -16.22 -4.71
N ASN A 320 -6.28 -17.40 -4.14
CA ASN A 320 -5.29 -18.48 -4.22
C ASN A 320 -5.12 -19.02 -5.66
N GLY A 321 -6.07 -18.75 -6.57
CA GLY A 321 -6.00 -19.15 -7.99
C GLY A 321 -5.34 -18.12 -8.92
N ALA A 322 -5.12 -16.88 -8.47
CA ALA A 322 -4.39 -15.87 -9.23
C ALA A 322 -2.88 -16.06 -9.04
N SER A 323 -2.27 -16.73 -10.04
CA SER A 323 -0.83 -16.99 -10.23
C SER A 323 -0.06 -17.62 -9.04
N SER A 324 0.09 -18.94 -9.07
CA SER A 324 1.27 -19.58 -9.64
C SER A 324 0.82 -20.31 -10.91
N SER A 325 1.65 -20.38 -11.94
CA SER A 325 1.41 -21.24 -13.10
C SER A 325 1.60 -22.72 -12.70
N ASP A 326 0.74 -23.26 -11.84
CA ASP A 326 0.78 -24.67 -11.44
C ASP A 326 -0.29 -25.44 -12.21
N ASN A 327 0.04 -25.71 -13.47
CA ASN A 327 -0.53 -26.82 -14.21
C ASN A 327 0.57 -27.88 -14.35
N ALA A 328 0.67 -28.77 -13.36
CA ALA A 328 0.98 -30.19 -13.54
C ALA A 328 1.22 -30.85 -12.17
N ASP A 329 0.15 -31.27 -11.53
CA ASP A 329 0.18 -32.54 -10.80
C ASP A 329 -1.12 -33.29 -11.08
N SER A 330 -1.17 -33.83 -12.29
CA SER A 330 -2.03 -34.96 -12.61
C SER A 330 -1.18 -36.03 -13.32
N ASN A 331 -0.99 -37.13 -12.59
CA ASN A 331 -0.66 -38.49 -13.03
C ASN A 331 0.80 -38.93 -13.12
N ALA A 332 1.03 -40.03 -12.39
CA ALA A 332 2.03 -41.10 -12.50
C ALA A 332 3.32 -40.96 -11.68
#